data_AF-A0A8S3ZV99-F1
#
_entry.id   AF-A0A8S3ZV99-F1
#
_cell.length_a   1.000
_cell.length_b   1.000
_cell.length_c   1.000
_cell.angle_alpha   90.00
_cell.angle_beta   90.00
_cell.angle_gamma   90.00
#
_symmetry.space_group_name_H-M   'P 1'
#
loop_
_entity.id
_entity.type
_entity.pdbx_description
1 polymer ?
#
loop_
_entity_poly.entity_id
_entity_poly.type
_entity_poly.pdbx_seq_one_letter_code
_entity_poly.pdbx_strand_id
1 'polypeptide(L)'
;MFTPQKSSLALALCFGTLSVLIFKYSEYGGKENANNNSLEKNIIQSWTSFIAPPSKQFQKLAVGVNSNLDIIVPGVDLLKTLSVSPGNKKNHDVLNNLSELQETFAYFFTKGSAAERSFTDEPVYKKIIQAAQTLNKVEHFVGGNAALMAKKAASLFPGLEIHFVGPVGPQLENMMPTTVKIPVSCRIPQDEVHLIMEYKVGEKWGTSAAPVANRFITSHDESNAKIIMLEPFFESLSIFQPDLIILSGLQIMDSQAPEFFQQRLDKVVSLLQQVPASVPIHLELASMANKDFVRQIISKVFLHGATSVGLNEQELGLLSVVGGGPHQDLIPALSPK
;
A
#
# COMPACT_ATOMS: atom_id res chain seq x y z
N MET A 1 -16.76 -55.20 -44.77
CA MET A 1 -17.51 -55.41 -43.51
C MET A 1 -16.50 -55.51 -42.38
N PHE A 2 -16.23 -54.42 -41.67
CA PHE A 2 -15.32 -54.43 -40.52
C PHE A 2 -16.14 -54.69 -39.26
N THR A 3 -16.03 -55.89 -38.69
CA THR A 3 -16.55 -56.20 -37.36
C THR A 3 -15.62 -55.59 -36.32
N PRO A 4 -16.08 -54.62 -35.50
CA PRO A 4 -15.25 -54.06 -34.45
C PRO A 4 -14.92 -55.14 -33.41
N GLN A 5 -13.64 -55.25 -33.05
CA GLN A 5 -13.16 -56.13 -31.99
C GLN A 5 -13.87 -55.76 -30.67
N LYS A 6 -14.36 -56.76 -29.92
CA LYS A 6 -15.13 -56.58 -28.67
C LYS A 6 -14.46 -55.62 -27.66
N SER A 7 -13.14 -55.45 -27.71
CA SER A 7 -12.37 -54.51 -26.89
C SER A 7 -12.63 -53.03 -27.23
N SER A 8 -12.88 -52.67 -28.49
CA SER A 8 -13.14 -51.27 -28.87
C SER A 8 -14.53 -50.80 -28.46
N LEU A 9 -15.50 -51.71 -28.44
CA LEU A 9 -16.87 -51.43 -27.99
C LEU A 9 -16.92 -51.22 -26.46
N ALA A 10 -16.17 -52.03 -25.70
CA ALA A 10 -16.05 -51.86 -24.25
C ALA A 10 -15.37 -50.53 -23.89
N LEU A 11 -14.30 -50.15 -24.60
CA LEU A 11 -13.64 -48.87 -24.39
C LEU A 11 -14.56 -47.68 -24.69
N ALA A 12 -15.31 -47.75 -25.81
CA ALA A 12 -16.26 -46.70 -26.19
C ALA A 12 -17.41 -46.56 -25.17
N LEU A 13 -17.90 -47.68 -24.63
CA LEU A 13 -18.90 -47.68 -23.55
C LEU A 13 -18.33 -47.05 -22.26
N CYS A 14 -17.10 -47.40 -21.87
CA CYS A 14 -16.45 -46.81 -20.71
C CYS A 14 -16.27 -45.29 -20.87
N PHE A 15 -15.78 -44.83 -22.01
CA PHE A 15 -15.66 -43.39 -22.30
C PHE A 15 -17.02 -42.69 -22.30
N GLY A 16 -18.04 -43.28 -22.94
CA GLY A 16 -19.40 -42.73 -22.92
C GLY A 16 -19.96 -42.61 -21.50
N THR A 17 -19.79 -43.63 -20.67
CA THR A 17 -20.24 -43.58 -19.26
C THR A 17 -19.48 -42.55 -18.43
N LEU A 18 -18.16 -42.43 -18.62
CA LEU A 18 -17.34 -41.45 -17.90
C LEU A 18 -17.71 -40.02 -18.31
N SER A 19 -17.95 -39.76 -19.60
CA SER A 19 -18.40 -38.45 -20.08
C SER A 19 -19.79 -38.08 -19.53
N VAL A 20 -20.72 -39.04 -19.45
CA VAL A 20 -22.04 -38.82 -18.85
C VAL A 20 -21.93 -38.58 -17.34
N LEU A 21 -21.04 -39.30 -16.64
CA LEU A 21 -20.80 -39.09 -15.21
C LEU A 21 -20.15 -37.73 -14.94
N ILE A 22 -19.19 -37.28 -15.74
CA ILE A 22 -18.59 -35.95 -15.66
C ILE A 22 -19.62 -34.87 -15.96
N PHE A 23 -20.44 -35.04 -17.00
CA PHE A 23 -21.51 -34.11 -17.33
C PHE A 23 -22.54 -34.00 -16.21
N LYS A 24 -23.00 -35.13 -15.66
CA LYS A 24 -23.93 -35.12 -14.53
C LYS A 24 -23.30 -34.57 -13.25
N TYR A 25 -22.02 -34.82 -12.98
CA TYR A 25 -21.30 -34.22 -11.86
C TYR A 25 -21.17 -32.70 -12.01
N SER A 26 -20.88 -32.22 -13.23
CA SER A 26 -20.88 -30.79 -13.57
C SER A 26 -22.27 -30.16 -13.41
N GLU A 27 -23.33 -30.87 -13.80
CA GLU A 27 -24.70 -30.39 -13.69
C GLU A 27 -25.20 -30.37 -12.23
N TYR A 28 -24.77 -31.34 -11.40
CA TYR A 28 -25.08 -31.40 -9.98
C TYR A 28 -24.27 -30.36 -9.17
N GLY A 29 -22.96 -30.24 -9.43
CA GLY A 29 -22.10 -29.22 -8.81
C GLY A 29 -22.42 -27.79 -9.28
N GLY A 30 -23.08 -27.64 -10.44
CA GLY A 30 -23.56 -26.36 -10.94
C GLY A 30 -24.85 -25.87 -10.26
N LYS A 31 -25.67 -26.76 -9.69
CA LYS A 31 -26.95 -26.39 -9.06
C LYS A 31 -26.79 -25.86 -7.63
N GLU A 32 -25.79 -26.31 -6.87
CA GLU A 32 -25.46 -25.69 -5.58
C GLU A 32 -24.76 -24.32 -5.75
N ASN A 33 -24.05 -24.11 -6.86
CA ASN A 33 -23.38 -22.85 -7.18
C ASN A 33 -24.28 -21.80 -7.88
N ALA A 34 -25.49 -22.15 -8.31
CA ALA A 34 -26.38 -21.23 -9.02
C ALA A 34 -27.07 -20.20 -8.11
N ASN A 35 -27.35 -20.56 -6.85
CA ASN A 35 -28.04 -19.69 -5.90
C ASN A 35 -27.10 -18.66 -5.24
N ASN A 36 -25.86 -19.03 -4.89
CA ASN A 36 -24.89 -18.05 -4.39
C ASN A 36 -24.54 -17.03 -5.47
N ASN A 37 -24.17 -17.48 -6.68
CA ASN A 37 -23.90 -16.61 -7.84
C ASN A 37 -25.05 -15.66 -8.22
N SER A 38 -26.28 -15.86 -7.71
CA SER A 38 -27.39 -14.95 -7.97
C SER A 38 -27.23 -13.62 -7.23
N LEU A 39 -26.71 -13.62 -5.99
CA LEU A 39 -26.63 -12.42 -5.18
C LEU A 39 -25.50 -11.49 -5.63
N GLU A 40 -24.27 -11.99 -5.79
CA GLU A 40 -23.17 -11.18 -6.29
C GLU A 40 -23.47 -10.67 -7.70
N LYS A 41 -24.09 -11.49 -8.55
CA LYS A 41 -24.53 -11.06 -9.87
C LYS A 41 -25.57 -9.94 -9.79
N ASN A 42 -26.55 -10.04 -8.90
CA ASN A 42 -27.55 -8.99 -8.70
C ASN A 42 -26.90 -7.70 -8.19
N ILE A 43 -25.93 -7.80 -7.28
CA ILE A 43 -25.18 -6.64 -6.76
C ILE A 43 -24.39 -5.98 -7.88
N ILE A 44 -23.61 -6.77 -8.65
CA ILE A 44 -22.79 -6.27 -9.76
C ILE A 44 -23.68 -5.62 -10.83
N GLN A 45 -24.81 -6.25 -11.17
CA GLN A 45 -25.77 -5.68 -12.12
C GLN A 45 -26.34 -4.35 -11.61
N SER A 46 -26.71 -4.30 -10.34
CA SER A 46 -27.21 -3.07 -9.70
C SER A 46 -26.15 -1.97 -9.74
N TRP A 47 -24.91 -2.26 -9.35
CA TRP A 47 -23.80 -1.32 -9.41
C TRP A 47 -23.50 -0.85 -10.83
N THR A 48 -23.50 -1.76 -11.81
CA THR A 48 -23.26 -1.41 -13.22
C THR A 48 -24.34 -0.46 -13.75
N SER A 49 -25.59 -0.61 -13.29
CA SER A 49 -26.68 0.30 -13.66
C SER A 49 -26.67 1.64 -12.91
N PHE A 50 -26.12 1.68 -11.70
CA PHE A 50 -26.17 2.84 -10.80
C PHE A 50 -24.93 3.73 -10.88
N ILE A 51 -23.74 3.14 -11.08
CA ILE A 51 -22.47 3.89 -11.12
C ILE A 51 -22.41 4.65 -12.45
N ALA A 52 -22.64 5.96 -12.37
CA ALA A 52 -22.46 6.90 -13.47
C ALA A 52 -21.57 8.06 -13.00
N PRO A 53 -20.76 8.65 -13.90
CA PRO A 53 -19.98 9.82 -13.56
C PRO A 53 -20.91 11.00 -13.19
N PRO A 54 -20.47 11.88 -12.27
CA PRO A 54 -21.23 13.08 -11.93
C PRO A 54 -21.38 14.01 -13.14
N SER A 55 -22.42 14.85 -13.14
CA SER A 55 -22.69 15.82 -14.22
C SER A 55 -21.57 16.85 -14.40
N LYS A 56 -20.86 17.19 -13.31
CA LYS A 56 -19.64 17.98 -13.31
C LYS A 56 -18.48 17.08 -12.90
N GLN A 57 -17.49 16.97 -13.77
CA GLN A 57 -16.29 16.16 -13.52
C GLN A 57 -15.08 17.09 -13.40
N PHE A 58 -14.18 16.73 -12.50
CA PHE A 58 -12.88 17.36 -12.40
C PHE A 58 -12.07 17.13 -13.68
N GLN A 59 -11.31 18.14 -14.09
CA GLN A 59 -10.46 18.16 -15.26
C GLN A 59 -8.98 18.22 -14.90
N LYS A 60 -8.63 18.68 -13.69
CA LYS A 60 -7.24 18.90 -13.25
C LYS A 60 -7.02 18.45 -11.81
N LEU A 61 -6.41 17.28 -11.66
CA LEU A 61 -6.04 16.72 -10.36
C LEU A 61 -4.59 17.06 -10.02
N ALA A 62 -4.37 17.75 -8.91
CA ALA A 62 -3.07 17.82 -8.25
C ALA A 62 -3.02 16.78 -7.13
N VAL A 63 -1.98 15.94 -7.11
CA VAL A 63 -1.83 14.87 -6.13
C VAL A 63 -0.41 14.80 -5.57
N GLY A 64 -0.29 14.65 -4.25
CA GLY A 64 1.00 14.57 -3.56
C GLY A 64 0.87 14.07 -2.11
N VAL A 65 1.95 13.91 -1.34
CA VAL A 65 3.33 14.05 -1.82
C VAL A 65 4.18 12.80 -1.66
N ASN A 66 3.65 11.73 -1.06
CA ASN A 66 4.46 10.54 -0.84
C ASN A 66 4.55 9.60 -2.05
N SER A 67 5.76 9.16 -2.33
CA SER A 67 6.04 8.13 -3.33
C SER A 67 7.33 7.40 -3.08
N ASN A 68 7.35 6.14 -3.45
CA ASN A 68 8.47 5.24 -3.23
C ASN A 68 8.40 4.07 -4.24
N LEU A 69 9.42 3.23 -4.23
CA LEU A 69 9.49 1.99 -4.97
C LEU A 69 9.38 0.83 -3.99
N ASP A 70 8.32 0.03 -4.11
CA ASP A 70 8.15 -1.17 -3.31
C ASP A 70 8.90 -2.32 -3.98
N ILE A 71 9.81 -2.97 -3.25
CA ILE A 71 10.53 -4.16 -3.68
C ILE A 71 10.07 -5.34 -2.83
N ILE A 72 9.43 -6.32 -3.46
CA ILE A 72 8.91 -7.51 -2.77
C ILE A 72 9.86 -8.68 -2.99
N VAL A 73 10.28 -9.31 -1.89
CA VAL A 73 11.18 -10.47 -1.90
C VAL A 73 10.81 -11.52 -0.85
N PRO A 74 11.19 -12.80 -1.05
CA PRO A 74 11.13 -13.79 0.02
C PRO A 74 12.13 -13.42 1.13
N GLY A 75 11.61 -13.05 2.31
CA GLY A 75 12.41 -12.48 3.39
C GLY A 75 13.51 -13.40 3.91
N VAL A 76 13.20 -14.69 4.06
CA VAL A 76 14.19 -15.69 4.51
C VAL A 76 15.30 -15.88 3.48
N ASP A 77 14.99 -15.84 2.18
CA ASP A 77 16.00 -16.01 1.14
C ASP A 77 16.89 -14.77 1.02
N LEU A 78 16.35 -13.56 1.19
CA LEU A 78 17.16 -12.34 1.30
C LEU A 78 18.17 -12.45 2.44
N LEU A 79 17.73 -12.86 3.63
CA LEU A 79 18.62 -12.99 4.79
C LEU A 79 19.72 -14.03 4.54
N LYS A 80 19.41 -15.15 3.87
CA LYS A 80 20.43 -16.12 3.43
C LYS A 80 21.42 -15.52 2.44
N THR A 81 20.95 -14.76 1.45
CA THR A 81 21.81 -14.08 0.45
C THR A 81 22.76 -13.09 1.12
N LEU A 82 22.30 -12.40 2.17
CA LEU A 82 23.11 -11.51 3.00
C LEU A 82 24.03 -12.26 3.98
N SER A 83 24.07 -13.60 3.94
CA SER A 83 24.80 -14.45 4.89
C SER A 83 24.39 -14.23 6.34
N VAL A 84 23.13 -13.84 6.57
CA VAL A 84 22.54 -13.64 7.90
C VAL A 84 21.92 -14.95 8.38
N SER A 85 22.44 -15.46 9.49
CA SER A 85 21.92 -16.66 10.14
C SER A 85 20.75 -16.34 11.09
N PRO A 86 19.84 -17.29 11.34
CA PRO A 86 18.83 -17.14 12.39
C PRO A 86 19.50 -16.86 13.74
N GLY A 87 18.98 -15.88 14.48
CA GLY A 87 19.52 -15.49 15.79
C GLY A 87 18.42 -15.15 16.79
N ASN A 88 18.66 -14.11 17.60
CA ASN A 88 17.72 -13.69 18.62
C ASN A 88 16.41 -13.19 18.01
N LYS A 89 15.35 -13.14 18.83
CA LYS A 89 14.01 -12.66 18.46
C LYS A 89 13.71 -11.43 19.30
N LYS A 90 14.18 -10.27 18.85
CA LYS A 90 14.04 -9.01 19.58
C LYS A 90 13.44 -7.96 18.66
N ASN A 91 12.38 -7.30 19.13
CA ASN A 91 11.83 -6.14 18.43
C ASN A 91 12.73 -4.94 18.68
N HIS A 92 13.11 -4.26 17.61
CA HIS A 92 13.71 -2.93 17.63
C HIS A 92 12.78 -1.98 16.91
N ASP A 93 12.60 -0.76 17.42
CA ASP A 93 11.72 0.23 16.80
C ASP A 93 12.39 0.94 15.62
N VAL A 94 13.73 0.96 15.59
CA VAL A 94 14.58 1.47 14.52
C VAL A 94 15.72 0.48 14.28
N LEU A 95 16.09 0.27 13.02
CA LEU A 95 17.15 -0.69 12.63
C LEU A 95 18.43 0.07 12.25
N ASN A 96 19.53 -0.26 12.90
CA ASN A 96 20.82 0.39 12.67
C ASN A 96 21.83 -0.49 11.92
N ASN A 97 21.57 -1.80 11.84
CA ASN A 97 22.49 -2.76 11.25
C ASN A 97 21.77 -4.08 10.88
N LEU A 98 22.49 -4.98 10.21
CA LEU A 98 21.96 -6.28 9.79
C LEU A 98 21.56 -7.19 10.96
N SER A 99 22.20 -7.05 12.13
CA SER A 99 21.83 -7.83 13.32
C SER A 99 20.45 -7.41 13.83
N GLU A 100 20.15 -6.11 13.88
CA GLU A 100 18.84 -5.63 14.31
C GLU A 100 17.75 -5.97 13.30
N LEU A 101 18.05 -5.95 11.99
CA LEU A 101 17.16 -6.45 10.96
C LEU A 101 16.85 -7.94 11.15
N GLN A 102 17.89 -8.76 11.37
CA GLN A 102 17.75 -10.19 11.68
C GLN A 102 16.82 -10.39 12.88
N GLU A 103 17.12 -9.73 14.00
CA GLU A 103 16.42 -9.93 15.26
C GLU A 103 14.96 -9.52 15.18
N THR A 104 14.69 -8.40 14.51
CA THR A 104 13.34 -7.85 14.36
C THR A 104 12.54 -8.68 13.36
N PHE A 105 13.11 -9.06 12.22
CA PHE A 105 12.46 -9.97 11.29
C PHE A 105 12.10 -11.30 11.99
N ALA A 106 13.03 -11.91 12.73
CA ALA A 106 12.77 -13.14 13.48
C ALA A 106 11.62 -13.00 14.50
N TYR A 107 11.57 -11.87 15.20
CA TYR A 107 10.50 -11.57 16.16
C TYR A 107 9.12 -11.58 15.49
N PHE A 108 8.95 -10.84 14.39
CA PHE A 108 7.67 -10.76 13.69
C PHE A 108 7.33 -12.04 12.91
N PHE A 109 8.32 -12.66 12.27
CA PHE A 109 8.20 -13.95 11.60
C PHE A 109 7.65 -15.04 12.53
N THR A 110 8.16 -15.14 13.76
CA THR A 110 7.70 -16.15 14.72
C THR A 110 6.32 -15.86 15.31
N LYS A 111 5.93 -14.59 15.39
CA LYS A 111 4.59 -14.18 15.84
C LYS A 111 3.55 -14.25 14.73
N GLY A 112 3.96 -14.19 13.47
CA GLY A 112 3.06 -14.09 12.33
C GLY A 112 2.36 -12.74 12.21
N SER A 113 2.96 -11.68 12.74
CA SER A 113 2.39 -10.33 12.73
C SER A 113 3.16 -9.41 11.79
N ALA A 114 2.46 -8.48 11.14
CA ALA A 114 3.08 -7.47 10.27
C ALA A 114 3.87 -6.45 11.10
N ALA A 115 4.92 -5.89 10.50
CA ALA A 115 5.61 -4.72 11.03
C ALA A 115 6.35 -3.97 9.93
N GLU A 116 6.62 -2.71 10.21
CA GLU A 116 7.41 -1.82 9.37
C GLU A 116 8.44 -1.08 10.23
N ARG A 117 9.69 -0.99 9.77
CA ARG A 117 10.78 -0.34 10.52
C ARG A 117 11.67 0.51 9.64
N SER A 118 11.98 1.71 10.11
CA SER A 118 13.01 2.54 9.49
C SER A 118 14.40 1.95 9.71
N PHE A 119 15.22 2.00 8.67
CA PHE A 119 16.63 1.61 8.69
C PHE A 119 17.50 2.87 8.61
N THR A 120 18.46 3.06 9.51
CA THR A 120 19.19 4.34 9.63
C THR A 120 20.49 4.40 8.82
N ASP A 121 21.21 3.28 8.69
CA ASP A 121 22.48 3.23 7.97
C ASP A 121 22.25 3.05 6.45
N GLU A 122 22.34 4.17 5.71
CA GLU A 122 22.15 4.23 4.25
C GLU A 122 23.12 3.30 3.48
N PRO A 123 24.46 3.31 3.73
CA PRO A 123 25.38 2.37 3.07
C PRO A 123 25.01 0.90 3.26
N VAL A 124 24.58 0.50 4.46
CA VAL A 124 24.15 -0.87 4.74
C VAL A 124 22.83 -1.16 4.05
N TYR A 125 21.88 -0.23 4.08
CA TYR A 125 20.59 -0.37 3.40
C TYR A 125 20.76 -0.55 1.89
N LYS A 126 21.66 0.22 1.26
CA LYS A 126 22.00 0.05 -0.16
C LYS A 126 22.53 -1.35 -0.48
N LYS A 127 23.36 -1.93 0.40
CA LYS A 127 23.83 -3.32 0.23
C LYS A 127 22.69 -4.34 0.36
N ILE A 128 21.74 -4.09 1.27
CA ILE A 128 20.53 -4.93 1.41
C ILE A 128 19.72 -4.90 0.11
N ILE A 129 19.47 -3.72 -0.46
CA ILE A 129 18.72 -3.58 -1.72
C ILE A 129 19.47 -4.23 -2.89
N GLN A 130 20.78 -4.05 -2.98
CA GLN A 130 21.60 -4.73 -4.00
C GLN A 130 21.49 -6.25 -3.89
N ALA A 131 21.55 -6.80 -2.67
CA ALA A 131 21.36 -8.23 -2.45
C ALA A 131 19.94 -8.70 -2.82
N ALA A 132 18.91 -7.92 -2.46
CA ALA A 132 17.52 -8.19 -2.84
C ALA A 132 17.37 -8.31 -4.36
N GLN A 133 17.99 -7.41 -5.12
CA GLN A 133 17.97 -7.41 -6.59
C GLN A 133 18.66 -8.63 -7.24
N THR A 134 19.50 -9.37 -6.51
CA THR A 134 20.12 -10.61 -7.02
C THR A 134 19.22 -11.84 -6.88
N LEU A 135 18.11 -11.74 -6.15
CA LEU A 135 17.20 -12.86 -5.96
C LEU A 135 16.42 -13.18 -7.23
N ASN A 136 16.04 -14.45 -7.38
CA ASN A 136 15.10 -14.84 -8.41
C ASN A 136 13.70 -14.35 -8.00
N LYS A 137 12.97 -13.68 -8.91
CA LYS A 137 11.61 -13.14 -8.69
C LYS A 137 11.56 -11.91 -7.77
N VAL A 138 12.28 -10.85 -8.15
CA VAL A 138 12.12 -9.53 -7.54
C VAL A 138 11.03 -8.79 -8.31
N GLU A 139 9.96 -8.45 -7.61
CA GLU A 139 8.88 -7.64 -8.17
C GLU A 139 9.02 -6.20 -7.67
N HIS A 140 8.88 -5.27 -8.60
CA HIS A 140 8.93 -3.83 -8.33
C HIS A 140 7.52 -3.27 -8.51
N PHE A 141 7.05 -2.50 -7.53
CA PHE A 141 5.75 -1.84 -7.58
C PHE A 141 5.89 -0.34 -7.31
N VAL A 142 4.97 0.42 -7.89
CA VAL A 142 4.78 1.83 -7.52
C VAL A 142 4.25 1.84 -6.11
N GLY A 143 5.01 2.41 -5.18
CA GLY A 143 4.62 2.59 -3.80
C GLY A 143 4.18 4.02 -3.52
N GLY A 144 3.53 4.19 -2.37
CA GLY A 144 3.18 5.49 -1.84
C GLY A 144 1.80 5.91 -2.32
N ASN A 145 0.93 6.18 -1.34
CA ASN A 145 -0.47 6.51 -1.56
C ASN A 145 -0.67 7.57 -2.66
N ALA A 146 0.10 8.67 -2.65
CA ALA A 146 -0.06 9.72 -3.64
C ALA A 146 0.29 9.25 -5.07
N ALA A 147 1.42 8.55 -5.26
CA ALA A 147 1.78 7.98 -6.56
C ALA A 147 0.79 6.90 -7.02
N LEU A 148 0.31 6.04 -6.12
CA LEU A 148 -0.72 5.04 -6.40
C LEU A 148 -2.04 5.68 -6.84
N MET A 149 -2.49 6.72 -6.15
CA MET A 149 -3.68 7.48 -6.53
C MET A 149 -3.50 8.17 -7.88
N ALA A 150 -2.35 8.79 -8.14
CA ALA A 150 -2.03 9.39 -9.44
C ALA A 150 -2.09 8.36 -10.58
N LYS A 151 -1.43 7.21 -10.39
CA LYS A 151 -1.43 6.11 -11.36
C LYS A 151 -2.82 5.53 -11.59
N LYS A 152 -3.60 5.34 -10.52
CA LYS A 152 -4.97 4.83 -10.62
C LYS A 152 -5.90 5.82 -11.30
N ALA A 153 -5.80 7.10 -10.98
CA ALA A 153 -6.56 8.17 -11.62
C ALA A 153 -6.26 8.24 -13.13
N ALA A 154 -4.99 8.14 -13.52
CA ALA A 154 -4.59 8.11 -14.94
C ALA A 154 -5.22 6.93 -15.70
N SER A 155 -5.35 5.78 -15.06
CA SER A 155 -6.00 4.60 -15.66
C SER A 155 -7.52 4.69 -15.73
N LEU A 156 -8.16 5.33 -14.74
CA LEU A 156 -9.62 5.39 -14.66
C LEU A 156 -10.22 6.58 -15.42
N PHE A 157 -9.47 7.67 -15.55
CA PHE A 157 -9.96 8.94 -16.08
C PHE A 157 -9.01 9.48 -17.17
N PRO A 158 -9.07 8.97 -18.41
CA PRO A 158 -8.14 9.37 -19.48
C PRO A 158 -8.19 10.86 -19.87
N GLY A 159 -9.30 11.56 -19.58
CA GLY A 159 -9.45 12.99 -19.82
C GLY A 159 -9.00 13.89 -18.66
N LEU A 160 -8.61 13.30 -17.52
CA LEU A 160 -8.14 14.04 -16.35
C LEU A 160 -6.67 14.42 -16.53
N GLU A 161 -6.38 15.72 -16.48
CA GLU A 161 -5.01 16.19 -16.41
C GLU A 161 -4.47 15.98 -15.00
N ILE A 162 -3.40 15.20 -14.85
CA ILE A 162 -2.86 14.84 -13.53
C ILE A 162 -1.50 15.47 -13.35
N HIS A 163 -1.35 16.22 -12.26
CA HIS A 163 -0.09 16.78 -11.78
C HIS A 163 0.30 16.07 -10.49
N PHE A 164 1.34 15.23 -10.58
CA PHE A 164 1.84 14.48 -9.44
C PHE A 164 3.16 15.09 -8.96
N VAL A 165 3.25 15.38 -7.67
CA VAL A 165 4.48 15.87 -7.02
C VAL A 165 4.81 14.97 -5.85
N GLY A 166 6.01 14.41 -5.87
CA GLY A 166 6.55 13.52 -4.83
C GLY A 166 8.01 13.19 -5.14
N PRO A 167 8.75 12.54 -4.23
CA PRO A 167 10.12 12.12 -4.51
C PRO A 167 10.11 10.99 -5.54
N VAL A 168 10.61 11.27 -6.74
CA VAL A 168 10.59 10.33 -7.87
C VAL A 168 12.00 10.01 -8.32
N GLY A 169 12.43 8.77 -8.10
CA GLY A 169 13.67 8.24 -8.66
C GLY A 169 13.49 7.68 -10.07
N PRO A 170 14.59 7.25 -10.71
CA PRO A 170 14.56 6.80 -12.11
C PRO A 170 13.67 5.58 -12.36
N GLN A 171 13.60 4.62 -11.43
CA GLN A 171 12.78 3.42 -11.65
C GLN A 171 11.29 3.74 -11.50
N LEU A 172 10.94 4.50 -10.47
CA LEU A 172 9.57 4.95 -10.24
C LEU A 172 9.07 5.80 -11.43
N GLU A 173 9.90 6.72 -11.96
CA GLU A 173 9.52 7.53 -13.12
C GLU A 173 9.16 6.65 -14.33
N ASN A 174 9.95 5.61 -14.61
CA ASN A 174 9.68 4.68 -15.71
C ASN A 174 8.41 3.84 -15.52
N MET A 175 7.94 3.67 -14.28
CA MET A 175 6.75 2.88 -13.95
C MET A 175 5.46 3.71 -13.87
N MET A 176 5.59 5.04 -13.91
CA MET A 176 4.45 5.96 -13.92
C MET A 176 3.89 6.15 -15.34
N PRO A 177 2.56 6.27 -15.50
CA PRO A 177 1.97 6.55 -16.82
C PRO A 177 2.48 7.89 -17.36
N THR A 178 2.78 7.95 -18.66
CA THR A 178 3.25 9.18 -19.33
C THR A 178 2.22 10.30 -19.35
N THR A 179 0.95 9.99 -19.08
CA THR A 179 -0.14 10.97 -18.91
C THR A 179 -0.09 11.69 -17.57
N VAL A 180 0.63 11.16 -16.57
CA VAL A 180 0.87 11.83 -15.29
C VAL A 180 2.03 12.79 -15.46
N LYS A 181 1.76 14.10 -15.27
CA LYS A 181 2.80 15.13 -15.33
C LYS A 181 3.57 15.15 -14.02
N ILE A 182 4.87 14.87 -14.11
CA ILE A 182 5.81 14.89 -12.99
C ILE A 182 6.81 16.04 -13.23
N PRO A 183 6.85 17.09 -12.39
CA PRO A 183 7.82 18.16 -12.51
C PRO A 183 9.27 17.68 -12.40
N VAL A 184 10.19 18.36 -13.09
CA VAL A 184 11.63 18.07 -12.98
C VAL A 184 12.15 18.25 -11.55
N SER A 185 11.56 19.16 -10.78
CA SER A 185 11.88 19.38 -9.36
C SER A 185 11.58 18.18 -8.45
N CYS A 186 10.77 17.23 -8.91
CA CYS A 186 10.45 15.99 -8.19
C CYS A 186 11.53 14.92 -8.33
N ARG A 187 12.42 15.05 -9.32
CA ARG A 187 13.41 14.02 -9.64
C ARG A 187 14.50 13.98 -8.58
N ILE A 188 14.63 12.83 -7.93
CA ILE A 188 15.71 12.53 -6.99
C ILE A 188 16.70 11.54 -7.61
N PRO A 189 17.98 11.52 -7.17
CA PRO A 189 19.01 10.69 -7.81
C PRO A 189 18.77 9.18 -7.70
N GLN A 190 18.05 8.75 -6.66
CA GLN A 190 17.77 7.35 -6.35
C GLN A 190 16.33 7.23 -5.85
N ASP A 191 15.65 6.14 -6.17
CA ASP A 191 14.33 5.85 -5.64
C ASP A 191 14.37 5.66 -4.13
N GLU A 192 13.37 6.18 -3.42
CA GLU A 192 13.11 5.76 -2.04
C GLU A 192 12.58 4.34 -2.07
N VAL A 193 13.31 3.38 -1.52
CA VAL A 193 12.98 1.96 -1.64
C VAL A 193 12.39 1.42 -0.34
N HIS A 194 11.19 0.87 -0.42
CA HIS A 194 10.58 0.11 0.67
C HIS A 194 10.71 -1.38 0.36
N LEU A 195 11.47 -2.07 1.20
CA LEU A 195 11.72 -3.48 1.07
C LEU A 195 10.67 -4.27 1.84
N ILE A 196 9.86 -5.05 1.11
CA ILE A 196 8.82 -5.91 1.64
C ILE A 196 9.34 -7.34 1.64
N MET A 197 9.63 -7.85 2.84
CA MET A 197 10.14 -9.19 3.10
C MET A 197 8.98 -10.12 3.46
N GLU A 198 8.49 -10.88 2.48
CA GLU A 198 7.37 -11.81 2.68
C GLU A 198 7.82 -13.16 3.23
N TYR A 199 6.93 -13.82 3.97
CA TYR A 199 7.09 -15.19 4.43
C TYR A 199 5.75 -15.92 4.44
N LYS A 200 5.79 -17.22 4.16
CA LYS A 200 4.62 -18.09 4.01
C LYS A 200 4.28 -18.82 5.30
N VAL A 201 3.03 -19.28 5.40
CA VAL A 201 2.60 -20.20 6.47
C VAL A 201 3.52 -21.42 6.48
N GLY A 202 4.06 -21.77 7.65
CA GLY A 202 4.92 -22.93 7.84
C GLY A 202 6.33 -22.80 7.25
N GLU A 203 6.68 -21.65 6.67
CA GLU A 203 8.04 -21.37 6.22
C GLU A 203 9.00 -21.46 7.41
N LYS A 204 10.19 -22.03 7.19
CA LYS A 204 11.17 -22.28 8.24
C LYS A 204 12.40 -21.40 8.09
N TRP A 205 12.87 -20.90 9.23
CA TRP A 205 14.17 -20.25 9.33
C TRP A 205 14.82 -20.62 10.67
N GLY A 206 15.86 -21.46 10.60
CA GLY A 206 16.42 -22.12 11.77
C GLY A 206 15.40 -23.05 12.43
N THR A 207 15.23 -22.92 13.75
CA THR A 207 14.26 -23.69 14.55
C THR A 207 12.86 -23.07 14.56
N SER A 208 12.67 -21.92 13.91
CA SER A 208 11.42 -21.18 13.92
C SER A 208 10.61 -21.47 12.65
N ALA A 209 9.28 -21.42 12.78
CA ALA A 209 8.36 -21.49 11.66
C ALA A 209 7.31 -20.38 11.77
N ALA A 210 6.93 -19.79 10.64
CA ALA A 210 5.90 -18.76 10.59
C ALA A 210 4.50 -19.37 10.78
N PRO A 211 3.70 -18.92 11.76
CA PRO A 211 2.37 -19.49 12.01
C PRO A 211 1.32 -19.04 10.97
N VAL A 212 1.54 -17.90 10.31
CA VAL A 212 0.72 -17.38 9.22
C VAL A 212 1.60 -16.77 8.14
N ALA A 213 1.06 -16.61 6.93
CA ALA A 213 1.72 -15.83 5.88
C ALA A 213 1.59 -14.35 6.23
N ASN A 214 2.71 -13.64 6.19
CA ASN A 214 2.72 -12.20 6.46
C ASN A 214 3.99 -11.58 5.87
N ARG A 215 4.21 -10.30 6.14
CA ARG A 215 5.37 -9.54 5.65
C ARG A 215 6.00 -8.70 6.73
N PHE A 216 7.29 -8.43 6.57
CA PHE A 216 8.04 -7.44 7.32
C PHE A 216 8.55 -6.37 6.35
N ILE A 217 8.34 -5.10 6.66
CA ILE A 217 8.73 -3.99 5.78
C ILE A 217 9.87 -3.22 6.43
N THR A 218 10.85 -2.81 5.63
CA THR A 218 11.87 -1.86 6.10
C THR A 218 12.23 -0.88 5.00
N SER A 219 12.58 0.33 5.39
CA SER A 219 12.90 1.42 4.47
C SER A 219 13.94 2.37 5.07
N HIS A 220 14.83 2.89 4.23
CA HIS A 220 15.61 4.10 4.52
C HIS A 220 15.03 5.21 3.66
N ASP A 221 13.90 5.77 4.10
CA ASP A 221 13.13 6.76 3.35
C ASP A 221 13.26 8.14 3.98
N GLU A 222 14.22 8.93 3.50
CA GLU A 222 14.46 10.26 4.06
C GLU A 222 13.55 11.33 3.43
N SER A 223 13.28 11.21 2.12
CA SER A 223 12.54 12.22 1.38
C SER A 223 11.10 12.32 1.85
N ASN A 224 10.42 11.17 2.02
CA ASN A 224 9.03 11.18 2.47
C ASN A 224 8.94 11.49 3.97
N ALA A 225 9.88 10.98 4.79
CA ALA A 225 9.87 11.25 6.22
C ALA A 225 10.08 12.73 6.57
N LYS A 226 10.85 13.46 5.75
CA LYS A 226 11.04 14.92 5.86
C LYS A 226 10.02 15.73 5.04
N ILE A 227 9.12 15.05 4.34
CA ILE A 227 8.09 15.58 3.43
C ILE A 227 8.63 16.64 2.45
N ILE A 228 9.81 16.39 1.87
CA ILE A 228 10.57 17.41 1.13
C ILE A 228 9.85 18.01 -0.08
N MET A 229 8.82 17.31 -0.59
CA MET A 229 8.04 17.71 -1.76
C MET A 229 6.78 18.53 -1.42
N LEU A 230 6.57 18.85 -0.13
CA LEU A 230 5.44 19.67 0.30
C LEU A 230 5.47 21.07 -0.33
N GLU A 231 6.56 21.81 -0.18
CA GLU A 231 6.67 23.16 -0.74
C GLU A 231 6.61 23.17 -2.27
N PRO A 232 7.39 22.33 -3.00
CA PRO A 232 7.26 22.21 -4.45
C PRO A 232 5.84 21.90 -4.92
N PHE A 233 5.09 21.07 -4.18
CA PHE A 233 3.70 20.76 -4.50
C PHE A 233 2.83 22.02 -4.46
N PHE A 234 2.85 22.76 -3.35
CA PHE A 234 2.02 23.95 -3.20
C PHE A 234 2.43 25.10 -4.13
N GLU A 235 3.73 25.28 -4.40
CA GLU A 235 4.23 26.26 -5.36
C GLU A 235 3.69 25.98 -6.77
N SER A 236 3.63 24.70 -7.17
CA SER A 236 3.13 24.29 -8.49
C SER A 236 1.63 24.57 -8.70
N LEU A 237 0.83 24.65 -7.64
CA LEU A 237 -0.62 24.81 -7.73
C LEU A 237 -1.02 26.15 -8.38
N SER A 238 -0.23 27.20 -8.16
CA SER A 238 -0.47 28.53 -8.74
C SER A 238 -0.43 28.52 -10.28
N ILE A 239 0.43 27.66 -10.85
CA ILE A 239 0.63 27.49 -12.28
C ILE A 239 -0.37 26.46 -12.82
N PHE A 240 -0.52 25.32 -12.14
CA PHE A 240 -1.35 24.22 -12.60
C PHE A 240 -2.86 24.53 -12.52
N GLN A 241 -3.28 25.25 -11.47
CA GLN A 241 -4.66 25.63 -11.17
C GLN A 241 -5.59 24.40 -11.16
N PRO A 242 -5.42 23.48 -10.20
CA PRO A 242 -6.25 22.28 -10.10
C PRO A 242 -7.68 22.62 -9.71
N ASP A 243 -8.60 21.72 -10.07
CA ASP A 243 -9.97 21.72 -9.54
C ASP A 243 -10.20 20.65 -8.47
N LEU A 244 -9.21 19.77 -8.23
CA LEU A 244 -9.15 18.85 -7.09
C LEU A 244 -7.71 18.69 -6.60
N ILE A 245 -7.53 18.72 -5.28
CA ILE A 245 -6.26 18.42 -4.61
C ILE A 245 -6.41 17.14 -3.79
N ILE A 246 -5.45 16.22 -3.94
CA ILE A 246 -5.31 15.04 -3.09
C ILE A 246 -3.96 15.11 -2.36
N LEU A 247 -4.00 15.03 -1.03
CA LEU A 247 -2.82 15.01 -0.17
C LEU A 247 -2.73 13.72 0.62
N SER A 248 -1.54 13.16 0.70
CA SER A 248 -1.21 11.95 1.45
C SER A 248 0.26 11.94 1.87
N GLY A 249 0.59 11.07 2.83
CA GLY A 249 1.95 10.83 3.27
C GLY A 249 2.33 11.54 4.57
N LEU A 250 1.39 12.26 5.19
CA LEU A 250 1.66 12.98 6.44
C LEU A 250 2.07 12.02 7.57
N GLN A 251 1.53 10.79 7.57
CA GLN A 251 1.84 9.75 8.55
C GLN A 251 3.32 9.35 8.59
N ILE A 252 4.06 9.56 7.50
CA ILE A 252 5.47 9.13 7.41
C ILE A 252 6.33 10.02 8.33
N MET A 253 5.87 11.23 8.65
CA MET A 253 6.51 12.12 9.62
C MET A 253 6.43 11.60 11.06
N ASP A 254 5.66 10.53 11.34
CA ASP A 254 5.56 9.93 12.67
C ASP A 254 6.90 9.36 13.17
N SER A 255 7.84 9.09 12.25
CA SER A 255 9.19 8.65 12.60
C SER A 255 10.14 9.81 13.01
N GLN A 256 9.69 11.06 12.92
CA GLN A 256 10.53 12.24 13.15
C GLN A 256 10.47 12.74 14.60
N ALA A 257 11.45 13.57 14.97
CA ALA A 257 11.45 14.23 16.27
C ALA A 257 10.18 15.09 16.46
N PRO A 258 9.57 15.12 17.67
CA PRO A 258 8.33 15.86 17.92
C PRO A 258 8.37 17.32 17.48
N GLU A 259 9.51 18.01 17.66
CA GLU A 259 9.67 19.41 17.27
C GLU A 259 9.62 19.58 15.75
N PHE A 260 10.29 18.70 15.00
CA PHE A 260 10.25 18.70 13.54
C PHE A 260 8.84 18.44 13.04
N PHE A 261 8.16 17.45 13.63
CA PHE A 261 6.79 17.10 13.29
C PHE A 261 5.84 18.29 13.48
N GLN A 262 5.90 18.98 14.62
CA GLN A 262 5.06 20.15 14.89
C GLN A 262 5.30 21.28 13.87
N GLN A 263 6.57 21.62 13.62
CA GLN A 263 6.94 22.66 12.65
C GLN A 263 6.45 22.33 11.24
N ARG A 264 6.62 21.07 10.82
CA ARG A 264 6.13 20.62 9.51
C ARG A 264 4.62 20.65 9.41
N LEU A 265 3.91 20.24 10.46
CA LEU A 265 2.45 20.27 10.44
C LEU A 265 1.90 21.70 10.40
N ASP A 266 2.50 22.64 11.12
CA ASP A 266 2.12 24.06 11.04
C ASP A 266 2.35 24.61 9.63
N LYS A 267 3.43 24.18 8.96
CA LYS A 267 3.67 24.52 7.56
C LYS A 267 2.60 23.93 6.64
N VAL A 268 2.20 22.67 6.81
CA VAL A 268 1.11 22.03 6.06
C VAL A 268 -0.17 22.86 6.18
N VAL A 269 -0.56 23.23 7.41
CA VAL A 269 -1.77 24.03 7.66
C VAL A 269 -1.68 25.40 6.98
N SER A 270 -0.54 26.08 7.11
CA SER A 270 -0.32 27.38 6.46
C SER A 270 -0.43 27.31 4.93
N LEU A 271 0.05 26.24 4.32
CA LEU A 271 -0.03 26.02 2.87
C LEU A 271 -1.46 25.65 2.44
N LEU A 272 -2.17 24.82 3.22
CA LEU A 272 -3.57 24.48 2.97
C LEU A 272 -4.47 25.73 2.98
N GLN A 273 -4.24 26.66 3.91
CA GLN A 273 -5.00 27.91 4.00
C GLN A 273 -4.78 28.87 2.81
N GLN A 274 -3.71 28.67 2.02
CA GLN A 274 -3.46 29.45 0.81
C GLN A 274 -4.21 28.92 -0.41
N VAL A 275 -4.76 27.71 -0.33
CA VAL A 275 -5.56 27.14 -1.41
C VAL A 275 -6.90 27.89 -1.50
N PRO A 276 -7.35 28.28 -2.71
CA PRO A 276 -8.67 28.88 -2.86
C PRO A 276 -9.77 27.98 -2.30
N ALA A 277 -10.69 28.54 -1.51
CA ALA A 277 -11.79 27.79 -0.88
C ALA A 277 -12.72 27.08 -1.87
N SER A 278 -12.68 27.44 -3.16
CA SER A 278 -13.42 26.77 -4.23
C SER A 278 -12.81 25.43 -4.67
N VAL A 279 -11.55 25.14 -4.31
CA VAL A 279 -10.85 23.92 -4.70
C VAL A 279 -10.93 22.92 -3.54
N PRO A 280 -11.67 21.79 -3.70
CA PRO A 280 -11.73 20.77 -2.68
C PRO A 280 -10.38 20.10 -2.45
N ILE A 281 -10.08 19.82 -1.18
CA ILE A 281 -8.87 19.11 -0.75
C ILE A 281 -9.29 17.79 -0.09
N HIS A 282 -8.83 16.68 -0.64
CA HIS A 282 -8.98 15.36 -0.04
C HIS A 282 -7.68 14.95 0.66
N LEU A 283 -7.78 14.58 1.94
CA LEU A 283 -6.66 14.05 2.72
C LEU A 283 -6.81 12.54 2.88
N GLU A 284 -5.88 11.77 2.33
CA GLU A 284 -5.79 10.34 2.56
C GLU A 284 -4.91 10.07 3.79
N LEU A 285 -5.50 9.42 4.79
CA LEU A 285 -4.83 8.98 6.01
C LEU A 285 -4.61 7.47 5.94
N ALA A 286 -3.39 7.05 6.26
CA ALA A 286 -3.04 5.63 6.34
C ALA A 286 -1.98 5.40 7.41
N SER A 287 -1.90 4.17 7.92
CA SER A 287 -0.82 3.64 8.76
C SER A 287 -0.44 4.55 9.95
N MET A 288 -1.44 5.18 10.58
CA MET A 288 -1.20 6.02 11.75
C MET A 288 -1.06 5.15 13.01
N ALA A 289 0.04 5.30 13.75
CA ALA A 289 0.25 4.57 15.00
C ALA A 289 0.33 5.50 16.23
N ASN A 290 0.81 6.73 16.05
CA ASN A 290 1.00 7.67 17.15
C ASN A 290 -0.25 8.50 17.47
N LYS A 291 -0.69 8.43 18.71
CA LYS A 291 -1.86 9.16 19.21
C LYS A 291 -1.66 10.67 19.19
N ASP A 292 -0.44 11.15 19.45
CA ASP A 292 -0.13 12.58 19.46
C ASP A 292 -0.19 13.15 18.03
N PHE A 293 0.30 12.38 17.04
CA PHE A 293 0.13 12.68 15.62
C PHE A 293 -1.35 12.84 15.27
N VAL A 294 -2.17 11.85 15.63
CA VAL A 294 -3.61 11.85 15.35
C VAL A 294 -4.32 13.04 16.01
N ARG A 295 -3.99 13.40 17.26
CA ARG A 295 -4.55 14.60 17.91
C ARG A 295 -4.24 15.87 17.14
N GLN A 296 -3.04 15.98 16.58
CA GLN A 296 -2.67 17.15 15.81
C GLN A 296 -3.32 17.18 14.41
N ILE A 297 -3.49 16.03 13.75
CA ILE A 297 -4.27 15.95 12.49
C ILE A 297 -5.71 16.42 12.72
N ILE A 298 -6.37 15.91 13.76
CA ILE A 298 -7.75 16.31 14.12
C ILE A 298 -7.81 17.81 14.40
N SER A 299 -6.94 18.33 15.30
CA SER A 299 -7.04 19.70 15.78
C SER A 299 -6.55 20.75 14.78
N LYS A 300 -5.67 20.39 13.85
CA LYS A 300 -5.07 21.33 12.90
C LYS A 300 -5.53 21.11 11.47
N VAL A 301 -5.40 19.90 10.93
CA VAL A 301 -5.61 19.66 9.50
C VAL A 301 -7.08 19.58 9.14
N PHE A 302 -7.90 18.88 9.94
CA PHE A 302 -9.34 18.80 9.70
C PHE A 302 -10.03 20.15 9.87
N LEU A 303 -9.61 20.95 10.86
CA LEU A 303 -10.23 22.25 11.13
C LEU A 303 -9.83 23.34 10.12
N HIS A 304 -8.71 23.19 9.42
CA HIS A 304 -8.11 24.30 8.67
C HIS A 304 -7.75 24.02 7.21
N GLY A 305 -8.09 22.86 6.64
CA GLY A 305 -7.70 22.63 5.24
C GLY A 305 -8.36 21.48 4.48
N ALA A 306 -8.73 20.36 5.10
CA ALA A 306 -9.31 19.24 4.36
C ALA A 306 -10.83 19.40 4.15
N THR A 307 -11.29 19.26 2.91
CA THR A 307 -12.73 19.20 2.56
C THR A 307 -13.27 17.76 2.56
N SER A 308 -12.38 16.78 2.42
CA SER A 308 -12.68 15.36 2.39
C SER A 308 -11.55 14.58 3.06
N VAL A 309 -11.86 13.44 3.65
CA VAL A 309 -10.89 12.55 4.31
C VAL A 309 -11.15 11.11 3.87
N GLY A 310 -10.09 10.38 3.52
CA GLY A 310 -10.09 8.94 3.27
C GLY A 310 -9.27 8.21 4.33
N LEU A 311 -9.76 7.06 4.79
CA LEU A 311 -9.18 6.24 5.87
C LEU A 311 -9.83 4.85 5.92
N ASN A 312 -9.15 3.86 6.50
CA ASN A 312 -9.73 2.52 6.74
C ASN A 312 -10.23 2.34 8.19
N GLU A 313 -10.66 1.14 8.54
CA GLU A 313 -11.21 0.81 9.86
C GLU A 313 -10.20 0.96 11.02
N GLN A 314 -8.91 0.76 10.78
CA GLN A 314 -7.85 0.90 11.77
C GLN A 314 -7.61 2.38 12.09
N GLU A 315 -7.48 3.23 11.07
CA GLU A 315 -7.37 4.67 11.26
C GLU A 315 -8.65 5.25 11.88
N LEU A 316 -9.82 4.76 11.47
CA LEU A 316 -11.10 5.17 12.06
C LEU A 316 -11.16 4.83 13.56
N GLY A 317 -10.75 3.61 13.92
CA GLY A 317 -10.70 3.16 15.30
C GLY A 317 -9.76 4.02 16.14
N LEU A 318 -8.57 4.33 15.62
CA LEU A 318 -7.60 5.18 16.31
C LEU A 318 -8.11 6.62 16.44
N LEU A 319 -8.71 7.19 15.39
CA LEU A 319 -9.34 8.51 15.42
C LEU A 319 -10.47 8.56 16.45
N SER A 320 -11.28 7.50 16.56
CA SER A 320 -12.33 7.43 17.59
C SER A 320 -11.73 7.44 19.00
N VAL A 321 -10.74 6.60 19.28
CA VAL A 321 -10.10 6.55 20.60
C VAL A 321 -9.41 7.88 20.96
N VAL A 322 -8.74 8.50 19.99
CA VAL A 322 -7.98 9.74 20.22
C VAL A 322 -8.88 10.97 20.29
N GLY A 323 -9.93 11.01 19.47
CA GLY A 323 -10.88 12.12 19.36
C GLY A 323 -12.04 12.05 20.36
N GLY A 324 -12.11 11.01 21.22
CA GLY A 324 -13.22 10.83 22.15
C GLY A 324 -14.53 10.43 21.46
N GLY A 325 -14.43 9.67 20.37
CA GLY A 325 -15.54 9.20 19.56
C GLY A 325 -16.35 8.05 20.20
N PRO A 326 -17.48 7.66 19.59
CA PRO A 326 -18.33 6.59 20.08
C PRO A 326 -17.61 5.24 20.17
N HIS A 327 -17.99 4.43 21.16
CA HIS A 327 -17.51 3.05 21.33
C HIS A 327 -16.00 2.88 21.50
N GLN A 328 -15.28 3.96 21.88
CA GLN A 328 -13.83 3.91 22.13
C GLN A 328 -13.42 2.90 23.21
N ASP A 329 -14.33 2.57 24.12
CA ASP A 329 -14.22 1.56 25.18
C ASP A 329 -14.24 0.12 24.64
N LEU A 330 -14.79 -0.10 23.44
CA LEU A 330 -14.85 -1.40 22.77
C LEU A 330 -13.61 -1.69 21.91
N ILE A 331 -12.65 -0.77 21.85
CA ILE A 331 -11.39 -0.93 21.10
C ILE A 331 -10.19 -0.98 22.07
N PRO A 332 -10.14 -1.95 23.01
CA PRO A 332 -9.17 -1.96 24.10
C PRO A 332 -7.71 -2.09 23.62
N ALA A 333 -7.48 -2.64 22.42
CA ALA A 333 -6.14 -2.74 21.82
C ALA A 333 -5.52 -1.37 21.48
N LEU A 334 -6.35 -0.33 21.32
CA LEU A 334 -5.92 1.03 21.00
C LEU A 334 -6.15 2.01 22.16
N SER A 335 -6.91 1.64 23.18
CA SER A 335 -7.13 2.45 24.40
C SER A 335 -5.81 2.68 25.17
N PRO A 336 -5.64 3.82 25.86
CA PRO A 336 -4.49 4.02 26.74
C PRO A 336 -4.49 2.97 27.87
N LYS A 337 -3.32 2.44 28.21
CA LYS A 337 -3.06 2.01 29.59
C LYS A 337 -2.69 3.22 30.42
#